data_AF-A0A379E3A2-F1
#
_entry.id   AF-A0A379E3A2-F1
#
_cell.length_a   1.000
_cell.length_b   1.000
_cell.length_c   1.000
_cell.angle_alpha   90.00
_cell.angle_beta   90.00
_cell.angle_gamma   90.00
#
_symmetry.space_group_name_H-M   'P 1'
#
loop_
_entity.id
_entity.type
_entity.pdbx_description
1 polymer ?
#
loop_
_entity_poly.entity_id
_entity_poly.type
_entity_poly.pdbx_seq_one_letter_code
_entity_poly.pdbx_strand_id
1 'polypeptide(L)'
;MSVLFYSWLIAVYKIVVEKELVGSLPYILPITSNEFWFISCYFVLCTVAPFLNSLVEYLSKKEFKNLLLFCSIIFYGWATFNYILNFRQFVPDFGGGIINFTILYLIGRYIRLHGLKVYSSLSYLSIFIGNTILMVFSELLFSSFLHFGFTSFENINSVFVVINAVSLFLIFKNLHFHNKCINLLAMYCLAVYIIHCNDIGMTFLADTFLLRNSHGFKILWSVLFIPPVVYIICAAVEWGRRLLFTRMEDIVLRRVSQYWKLN
;
A
#
# COMPACT_ATOMS: atom_id res chain seq x y z
N MET A 1 3.63 17.10 -5.92
CA MET A 1 3.35 17.53 -7.31
C MET A 1 2.99 16.35 -8.21
N SER A 2 3.73 15.24 -8.24
CA SER A 2 3.42 14.09 -9.10
C SER A 2 1.97 13.58 -8.95
N VAL A 3 1.43 13.52 -7.73
CA VAL A 3 0.02 13.14 -7.48
C VAL A 3 -0.95 14.02 -8.26
N LEU A 4 -0.89 15.34 -8.07
CA LEU A 4 -1.79 16.28 -8.74
C LEU A 4 -1.60 16.27 -10.26
N PHE A 5 -0.34 16.20 -10.71
CA PHE A 5 -0.03 16.19 -12.15
C PHE A 5 -0.71 15.02 -12.86
N TYR A 6 -0.48 13.77 -12.40
CA TYR A 6 -1.06 12.61 -13.06
C TYR A 6 -2.57 12.53 -12.85
N SER A 7 -3.06 12.94 -11.67
CA SER A 7 -4.50 12.96 -11.43
C SER A 7 -5.22 13.90 -12.40
N TRP A 8 -4.73 15.13 -12.59
CA TRP A 8 -5.32 16.06 -13.56
C TRP A 8 -5.14 15.61 -15.01
N LEU A 9 -4.01 14.98 -15.34
CA LEU A 9 -3.82 14.39 -16.67
C LEU A 9 -4.88 13.32 -16.96
N ILE A 10 -5.16 12.44 -15.99
CA ILE A 10 -6.21 11.41 -16.08
C ILE A 10 -7.59 12.06 -16.17
N ALA A 11 -7.86 13.10 -15.37
CA ALA A 11 -9.13 13.82 -15.42
C ALA A 11 -9.39 14.40 -16.83
N VAL A 12 -8.38 15.05 -17.42
CA VAL A 12 -8.46 15.59 -18.79
C VAL A 12 -8.69 14.48 -19.80
N TYR A 13 -7.99 13.35 -19.68
CA TYR A 13 -8.19 12.20 -20.56
C TYR A 13 -9.64 11.68 -20.48
N LYS A 14 -10.19 11.47 -19.28
CA LYS A 14 -11.57 11.01 -19.08
C LYS A 14 -12.59 11.97 -19.70
N ILE A 15 -12.38 13.29 -19.55
CA ILE A 15 -13.28 14.31 -20.10
C ILE A 15 -13.20 14.34 -21.64
N VAL A 16 -11.99 14.33 -22.21
CA VAL A 16 -11.78 14.60 -23.64
C VAL A 16 -11.98 13.33 -24.49
N VAL A 17 -11.47 12.18 -24.02
CA VAL A 17 -11.44 10.94 -24.78
C VAL A 17 -12.66 10.08 -24.47
N GLU A 18 -12.91 9.80 -23.18
CA GLU A 18 -14.02 8.94 -22.74
C GLU A 18 -15.35 9.69 -22.66
N LYS A 19 -15.32 11.02 -22.73
CA LYS A 19 -16.49 11.91 -22.57
C LYS A 19 -17.21 11.69 -21.23
N GLU A 20 -16.46 11.25 -20.22
CA GLU A 20 -16.99 10.91 -18.90
C GLU A 20 -16.67 12.00 -17.88
N LEU A 21 -17.60 12.95 -17.73
CA LEU A 21 -17.41 14.06 -16.79
C LEU A 21 -17.49 13.58 -15.33
N VAL A 22 -18.47 12.75 -14.99
CA VAL A 22 -18.71 12.33 -13.59
C VAL A 22 -17.54 11.51 -13.04
N GLY A 23 -17.05 10.53 -13.81
CA GLY A 23 -15.88 9.72 -13.44
C GLY A 23 -14.55 10.48 -13.41
N SER A 24 -14.50 11.72 -13.91
CA SER A 24 -13.31 12.58 -13.85
C SER A 24 -13.24 13.44 -12.57
N LEU A 25 -14.37 13.70 -11.91
CA LEU A 25 -14.44 14.57 -10.73
C LEU A 25 -13.55 14.09 -9.56
N PRO A 26 -13.48 12.78 -9.24
CA PRO A 26 -12.58 12.28 -8.19
C PRO A 26 -11.12 12.66 -8.43
N TYR A 27 -10.68 12.76 -9.68
CA TYR A 27 -9.29 13.08 -10.03
C TYR A 27 -8.95 14.58 -9.92
N ILE A 28 -9.93 15.46 -9.69
CA ILE A 28 -9.64 16.89 -9.47
C ILE A 28 -9.02 17.09 -8.09
N LEU A 29 -9.55 16.40 -7.08
CA LEU A 29 -9.10 16.42 -5.69
C LEU A 29 -8.85 14.99 -5.19
N PRO A 30 -7.80 14.30 -5.68
CA PRO A 30 -7.60 12.86 -5.49
C PRO A 30 -7.45 12.41 -4.03
N ILE A 31 -7.04 13.34 -3.15
CA ILE A 31 -6.85 13.07 -1.72
C ILE A 31 -8.18 13.08 -0.98
N THR A 32 -9.09 14.00 -1.33
CA THR A 32 -10.40 14.12 -0.65
C THR A 32 -11.43 13.18 -1.24
N SER A 33 -11.32 12.84 -2.52
CA SER A 33 -12.21 11.91 -3.22
C SER A 33 -11.90 10.44 -2.97
N ASN A 34 -10.79 10.14 -2.28
CA ASN A 34 -10.28 8.79 -2.05
C ASN A 34 -9.93 8.02 -3.34
N GLU A 35 -9.68 8.72 -4.46
CA GLU A 35 -9.32 8.11 -5.74
C GLU A 35 -8.06 7.26 -5.63
N PHE A 36 -7.02 7.83 -5.01
CA PHE A 36 -5.84 7.06 -4.59
C PHE A 36 -5.97 6.74 -3.11
N TRP A 37 -6.67 5.65 -2.80
CA TRP A 37 -6.99 5.28 -1.41
C TRP A 37 -5.77 5.25 -0.48
N PHE A 38 -4.63 4.76 -0.97
CA PHE A 38 -3.37 4.71 -0.22
C PHE A 38 -2.87 6.13 0.12
N ILE A 39 -2.92 7.04 -0.85
CA ILE A 39 -2.47 8.43 -0.69
C ILE A 39 -3.35 9.14 0.32
N SER A 40 -4.67 8.99 0.18
CA SER A 40 -5.65 9.60 1.07
C SER A 40 -5.45 9.14 2.51
N CYS A 41 -5.32 7.83 2.73
CA CYS A 41 -5.02 7.26 4.05
C CYS A 41 -3.67 7.75 4.60
N TYR A 42 -2.63 7.84 3.77
CA TYR A 42 -1.33 8.34 4.18
C TYR A 42 -1.38 9.80 4.65
N PHE A 43 -2.07 10.69 3.93
CA PHE A 43 -2.25 12.09 4.34
C PHE A 43 -3.01 12.23 5.66
N VAL A 44 -4.08 11.46 5.85
CA VAL A 44 -4.80 11.42 7.12
C VAL A 44 -3.90 10.90 8.24
N LEU A 45 -3.15 9.82 8.00
CA LEU A 45 -2.20 9.28 8.96
C LEU A 45 -1.14 10.29 9.36
N CYS A 46 -0.57 11.05 8.41
CA CYS A 46 0.39 12.11 8.72
C CYS A 46 -0.20 13.19 9.64
N THR A 47 -1.48 13.52 9.46
CA THR A 47 -2.18 14.51 10.30
C THR A 47 -2.45 13.97 11.70
N VAL A 48 -2.75 12.67 11.82
CA VAL A 48 -3.05 12.00 13.09
C VAL A 48 -1.79 11.54 13.84
N ALA A 49 -0.67 11.36 13.14
CA ALA A 49 0.59 10.83 13.69
C ALA A 49 1.14 11.61 14.90
N PRO A 50 1.09 12.95 14.99
CA PRO A 50 1.51 13.68 16.19
C PRO A 50 0.73 13.27 17.44
N PHE A 51 -0.59 13.09 17.30
CA PHE A 51 -1.45 12.64 18.40
C PHE A 51 -1.17 11.19 18.80
N LEU A 52 -0.93 10.31 17.83
CA LEU A 52 -0.52 8.92 18.10
C LEU A 52 0.82 8.85 18.83
N ASN A 53 1.78 9.69 18.45
CA ASN A 53 3.07 9.75 19.13
C ASN A 53 2.92 10.24 20.58
N SER A 54 2.13 11.30 20.80
CA SER A 54 1.86 11.80 22.13
C SER A 54 1.17 10.75 23.00
N LEU A 55 0.17 10.03 22.46
CA LEU A 55 -0.48 8.92 23.16
C LEU A 55 0.53 7.87 23.64
N VAL A 56 1.43 7.43 22.76
CA VAL A 56 2.42 6.39 23.06
C VAL A 56 3.44 6.83 24.11
N GLU A 57 3.72 8.14 24.23
CA GLU A 57 4.65 8.67 25.24
C GLU A 57 4.11 8.54 26.68
N TYR A 58 2.78 8.54 26.85
CA TYR A 58 2.15 8.34 28.17
C TYR A 58 1.95 6.86 28.54
N LEU A 59 2.07 5.94 27.59
CA LEU A 59 1.86 4.52 27.84
C LEU A 59 3.17 3.86 28.29
N SER A 60 3.11 3.06 29.35
CA SER A 60 4.20 2.14 29.66
C SER A 60 4.37 1.11 28.54
N LYS A 61 5.57 0.52 28.44
CA LYS A 61 5.85 -0.56 27.47
C LYS A 61 4.81 -1.70 27.52
N LYS A 62 4.34 -2.06 28.71
CA LYS A 62 3.35 -3.13 28.92
C LYS A 62 1.97 -2.71 28.40
N GLU A 63 1.53 -1.49 28.73
CA GLU A 63 0.24 -0.96 28.27
C GLU A 63 0.23 -0.80 26.75
N PHE A 64 1.31 -0.28 26.17
CA PHE A 64 1.41 -0.14 24.72
C PHE A 64 1.39 -1.51 24.01
N LYS A 65 2.09 -2.51 24.55
CA LYS A 65 2.01 -3.89 24.04
C LYS A 65 0.58 -4.44 24.13
N ASN A 66 -0.11 -4.24 25.25
CA ASN A 66 -1.46 -4.72 25.46
C ASN A 66 -2.45 -4.03 24.50
N LEU A 67 -2.32 -2.72 24.30
CA LEU A 67 -3.09 -1.96 23.32
C LEU A 67 -2.91 -2.54 21.93
N LEU A 68 -1.66 -2.76 21.49
CA LEU A 68 -1.38 -3.34 20.18
C LEU A 68 -1.97 -4.74 20.02
N LEU A 69 -1.84 -5.59 21.04
CA LEU A 69 -2.40 -6.94 21.02
C LEU A 69 -3.93 -6.91 20.93
N PHE A 70 -4.58 -6.05 21.71
CA PHE A 70 -6.01 -5.85 21.66
C PHE A 70 -6.48 -5.36 20.27
N CYS A 71 -5.85 -4.32 19.72
CA CYS A 71 -6.14 -3.82 18.38
C CYS A 71 -5.92 -4.90 17.32
N SER A 72 -4.85 -5.71 17.44
CA SER A 72 -4.52 -6.76 16.47
C SER A 72 -5.52 -7.91 16.50
N ILE A 73 -5.99 -8.30 17.70
CA ILE A 73 -7.03 -9.33 17.84
C ILE A 73 -8.35 -8.84 17.25
N ILE A 74 -8.76 -7.61 17.56
CA ILE A 74 -10.03 -7.06 17.06
C ILE A 74 -9.98 -6.82 15.56
N PHE A 75 -8.88 -6.30 15.03
CA PHE A 75 -8.85 -5.91 13.63
C PHE A 75 -8.47 -7.08 12.72
N TYR A 76 -7.38 -7.79 13.03
CA TYR A 76 -6.91 -8.89 12.19
C TYR A 76 -7.53 -10.24 12.57
N GLY A 77 -7.53 -10.56 13.87
CA GLY A 77 -8.05 -11.82 14.39
C GLY A 77 -9.55 -11.98 14.09
N TRP A 78 -10.34 -10.96 14.42
CA TRP A 78 -11.77 -10.94 14.14
C TRP A 78 -12.06 -11.00 12.64
N ALA A 79 -11.36 -10.21 11.81
CA ALA A 79 -11.57 -10.24 10.37
C ALA A 79 -11.30 -11.64 9.78
N THR A 80 -10.20 -12.27 10.20
CA THR A 80 -9.83 -13.64 9.79
C THR A 80 -10.85 -14.67 10.26
N PHE A 81 -11.35 -14.55 11.48
CA PHE A 81 -12.41 -15.41 11.99
C PHE A 81 -13.72 -15.25 11.21
N ASN A 82 -14.10 -14.00 10.89
CA ASN A 82 -15.25 -13.72 10.05
C ASN A 82 -15.08 -14.29 8.63
N TYR A 83 -13.87 -14.24 8.05
CA TYR A 83 -13.60 -14.86 6.76
C TYR A 83 -13.82 -16.38 6.81
N ILE A 84 -13.33 -17.06 7.86
CA ILE A 84 -13.51 -18.50 8.06
C ILE A 84 -14.99 -18.90 8.10
N LEU A 85 -15.81 -18.13 8.82
CA LEU A 85 -17.24 -18.41 8.99
C LEU A 85 -18.13 -17.77 7.92
N ASN A 86 -17.54 -17.09 6.95
CA ASN A 86 -18.24 -16.31 5.93
C ASN A 86 -19.24 -15.29 6.53
N PHE A 87 -18.84 -14.65 7.64
CA PHE A 87 -19.59 -13.59 8.28
C PHE A 87 -19.26 -12.22 7.71
N ARG A 88 -20.19 -11.26 7.89
CA ARG A 88 -19.97 -9.88 7.49
C ARG A 88 -18.82 -9.27 8.28
N GLN A 89 -17.96 -8.55 7.57
CA GLN A 89 -16.85 -7.82 8.16
C GLN A 89 -17.36 -6.63 8.99
N PHE A 90 -16.74 -6.40 10.14
CA PHE A 90 -17.06 -5.23 10.98
C PHE A 90 -16.66 -3.93 10.29
N VAL A 91 -15.48 -3.91 9.66
CA VAL A 91 -15.03 -2.85 8.75
C VAL A 91 -14.95 -3.44 7.34
N PRO A 92 -15.86 -3.07 6.42
CA PRO A 92 -15.92 -3.65 5.07
C PRO A 92 -14.96 -2.94 4.10
N ASP A 93 -13.70 -2.74 4.50
CA ASP A 93 -12.66 -2.07 3.70
C ASP A 93 -11.50 -3.00 3.30
N PHE A 94 -11.59 -4.29 3.66
CA PHE A 94 -10.57 -5.31 3.44
C PHE A 94 -9.17 -4.92 3.97
N GLY A 95 -9.11 -4.00 4.93
CA GLY A 95 -7.87 -3.47 5.50
C GLY A 95 -7.25 -2.28 4.74
N GLY A 96 -7.95 -1.72 3.76
CA GLY A 96 -7.47 -0.56 2.99
C GLY A 96 -7.60 0.80 3.72
N GLY A 97 -8.34 0.87 4.83
CA GLY A 97 -8.66 2.14 5.49
C GLY A 97 -7.71 2.59 6.60
N ILE A 98 -8.00 3.77 7.14
CA ILE A 98 -7.19 4.47 8.14
C ILE A 98 -6.98 3.69 9.44
N ILE A 99 -7.90 2.81 9.81
CA ILE A 99 -7.80 1.99 11.03
C ILE A 99 -6.59 1.06 10.92
N ASN A 100 -6.45 0.35 9.80
CA ASN A 100 -5.31 -0.53 9.56
C ASN A 100 -3.99 0.26 9.56
N PHE A 101 -3.96 1.40 8.87
CA PHE A 101 -2.78 2.27 8.81
C PHE A 101 -2.35 2.78 10.18
N THR A 102 -3.31 3.12 11.04
CA THR A 102 -3.06 3.54 12.41
C THR A 102 -2.44 2.40 13.23
N ILE A 103 -2.99 1.19 13.12
CA ILE A 103 -2.46 0.02 13.83
C ILE A 103 -1.04 -0.32 13.33
N LEU A 104 -0.82 -0.36 12.01
CA LEU A 104 0.50 -0.60 11.41
C LEU A 104 1.52 0.47 11.81
N TYR A 105 1.10 1.74 11.88
CA TYR A 105 1.95 2.83 12.38
C TYR A 105 2.37 2.59 13.84
N LEU A 106 1.43 2.23 14.71
CA LEU A 106 1.69 1.92 16.11
C LEU A 106 2.59 0.68 16.26
N ILE A 107 2.40 -0.36 15.44
CA ILE A 107 3.30 -1.52 15.38
C ILE A 107 4.73 -1.07 15.04
N GLY A 108 4.90 -0.27 13.97
CA GLY A 108 6.19 0.27 13.58
C GLY A 108 6.83 1.13 14.69
N ARG A 109 6.03 1.97 15.36
CA ARG A 109 6.46 2.79 16.49
C ARG A 109 6.92 1.94 17.67
N TYR A 110 6.20 0.89 18.02
CA TYR A 110 6.58 -0.06 19.07
C TYR A 110 7.90 -0.77 18.74
N ILE A 111 8.04 -1.25 17.50
CA ILE A 111 9.28 -1.90 17.02
C ILE A 111 10.49 -0.95 17.10
N ARG A 112 10.28 0.35 16.84
CA ARG A 112 11.31 1.39 16.95
C ARG A 112 11.69 1.66 18.41
N LEU A 113 10.71 1.84 19.29
CA LEU A 113 10.95 2.24 20.69
C LEU A 113 11.49 1.10 21.57
N HIS A 114 10.96 -0.11 21.41
CA HIS A 114 11.23 -1.22 22.31
C HIS A 114 12.03 -2.35 21.69
N GLY A 115 12.25 -2.30 20.37
CA GLY A 115 12.78 -3.42 19.61
C GLY A 115 11.82 -4.61 19.56
N LEU A 116 12.23 -5.62 18.79
CA LEU A 116 11.70 -6.98 18.89
C LEU A 116 12.86 -7.91 19.21
N LYS A 117 12.56 -9.13 19.68
CA LYS A 117 13.59 -10.16 19.81
C LYS A 117 14.37 -10.24 18.50
N VAL A 118 15.69 -10.13 18.59
CA VAL A 118 16.58 -10.14 17.43
C VAL A 118 16.65 -11.57 16.91
N TYR A 119 15.81 -11.87 15.92
CA TYR A 119 16.00 -13.05 15.09
C TYR A 119 16.88 -12.67 13.88
N SER A 120 17.54 -13.67 13.29
CA SER A 120 18.28 -13.44 12.04
C SER A 120 17.30 -13.11 10.92
N SER A 121 17.77 -12.38 9.90
CA SER A 121 16.95 -12.12 8.69
C SER A 121 16.46 -13.42 8.05
N LEU A 122 17.22 -14.52 8.17
CA LEU A 122 16.83 -15.85 7.72
C LEU A 122 15.63 -16.39 8.50
N SER A 123 15.56 -16.20 9.82
CA SER A 123 14.39 -16.62 10.61
C SER A 123 13.13 -15.85 10.19
N TYR A 124 13.21 -14.54 9.96
CA TYR A 124 12.06 -13.77 9.48
C TYR A 124 11.66 -14.16 8.05
N LEU A 125 12.62 -14.49 7.20
CA LEU A 125 12.36 -15.05 5.88
C LEU A 125 11.63 -16.40 5.97
N SER A 126 12.05 -17.28 6.88
CA SER A 126 11.35 -18.55 7.13
C SER A 126 9.94 -18.34 7.66
N ILE A 127 9.71 -17.35 8.52
CA ILE A 127 8.35 -16.99 8.98
C ILE A 127 7.52 -16.49 7.80
N PHE A 128 8.05 -15.58 6.97
CA PHE A 128 7.36 -15.06 5.79
C PHE A 128 6.98 -16.18 4.80
N ILE A 129 7.93 -17.05 4.44
CA ILE A 129 7.70 -18.15 3.51
C ILE A 129 6.72 -19.17 4.13
N GLY A 130 6.96 -19.59 5.37
CA GLY A 130 6.13 -20.57 6.06
C GLY A 130 4.69 -20.09 6.25
N ASN A 131 4.50 -18.84 6.64
CA ASN A 131 3.18 -18.24 6.79
C ASN A 131 2.47 -18.05 5.43
N THR A 132 3.21 -17.73 4.36
CA THR A 132 2.66 -17.67 3.00
C THR A 132 2.20 -19.05 2.52
N ILE A 133 3.00 -20.09 2.73
CA ILE A 133 2.61 -21.47 2.40
C ILE A 133 1.38 -21.88 3.21
N LEU A 134 1.35 -21.57 4.51
CA LEU A 134 0.20 -21.85 5.37
C LEU A 134 -1.07 -21.11 4.90
N MET A 135 -0.96 -19.85 4.52
CA MET A 135 -2.06 -19.06 3.97
C MET A 135 -2.63 -19.72 2.71
N VAL A 136 -1.78 -19.99 1.71
CA VAL A 136 -2.18 -20.63 0.45
C VAL A 136 -2.77 -22.02 0.69
N PHE A 137 -2.13 -22.83 1.52
CA PHE A 137 -2.65 -24.15 1.88
C PHE A 137 -4.03 -24.06 2.54
N SER A 138 -4.22 -23.09 3.45
CA SER A 138 -5.51 -22.88 4.11
C SER A 138 -6.57 -22.44 3.10
N GLU A 139 -6.26 -21.53 2.18
CA GLU A 139 -7.18 -21.11 1.12
C GLU A 139 -7.58 -22.27 0.20
N LEU A 140 -6.64 -23.13 -0.19
CA LEU A 140 -6.92 -24.33 -0.99
C LEU A 140 -7.81 -25.32 -0.23
N LEU A 141 -7.56 -25.52 1.07
CA LEU A 141 -8.36 -26.39 1.92
C LEU A 141 -9.79 -25.87 2.08
N PHE A 142 -9.96 -24.58 2.36
CA PHE A 142 -11.28 -23.94 2.41
C PHE A 142 -11.97 -23.95 1.06
N SER A 143 -11.24 -23.74 -0.04
CA SER A 143 -11.81 -23.82 -1.38
C SER A 143 -12.34 -25.22 -1.70
N SER A 144 -11.59 -26.24 -1.29
CA SER A 144 -12.00 -27.64 -1.44
C SER A 144 -13.21 -27.98 -0.58
N PHE A 145 -13.29 -27.47 0.65
CA PHE A 145 -14.40 -27.73 1.57
C PHE A 145 -15.68 -26.99 1.19
N LEU A 146 -15.56 -25.74 0.73
CA LEU A 146 -16.69 -24.88 0.38
C LEU A 146 -17.16 -25.05 -1.07
N HIS A 147 -16.42 -25.80 -1.90
CA HIS A 147 -16.68 -26.02 -3.33
C HIS A 147 -16.71 -24.73 -4.18
N PHE A 148 -16.03 -23.67 -3.75
CA PHE A 148 -15.79 -22.46 -4.54
C PHE A 148 -14.41 -21.89 -4.22
N GLY A 149 -13.87 -21.00 -5.07
CA GLY A 149 -12.57 -20.37 -4.84
C GLY A 149 -12.59 -19.43 -3.63
N PHE A 150 -11.99 -19.86 -2.52
CA PHE A 150 -11.85 -19.08 -1.30
C PHE A 150 -10.50 -18.34 -1.32
N THR A 151 -10.55 -17.00 -1.45
CA THR A 151 -9.37 -16.12 -1.48
C THR A 151 -9.46 -15.03 -0.42
N SER A 152 -10.04 -15.34 0.75
CA SER A 152 -10.27 -14.31 1.76
C SER A 152 -9.06 -14.05 2.66
N PHE A 153 -8.06 -14.95 2.69
CA PHE A 153 -6.89 -14.79 3.55
C PHE A 153 -5.82 -13.88 2.94
N GLU A 154 -5.86 -13.61 1.64
CA GLU A 154 -5.04 -12.58 0.99
C GLU A 154 -5.50 -11.13 1.27
N ASN A 155 -6.62 -10.90 1.95
CA ASN A 155 -7.06 -9.55 2.33
C ASN A 155 -6.09 -8.87 3.32
N ILE A 156 -5.94 -7.54 3.22
CA ILE A 156 -4.92 -6.75 3.94
C ILE A 156 -5.13 -6.81 5.47
N ASN A 157 -6.37 -6.93 5.91
CA ASN A 157 -6.74 -7.10 7.32
C ASN A 157 -6.71 -8.56 7.80
N SER A 158 -6.16 -9.52 7.04
CA SER A 158 -5.98 -10.88 7.54
C SER A 158 -4.77 -11.00 8.48
N VAL A 159 -4.82 -11.95 9.41
CA VAL A 159 -3.68 -12.29 10.27
C VAL A 159 -2.48 -12.73 9.44
N PHE A 160 -2.71 -13.44 8.33
CA PHE A 160 -1.66 -13.91 7.45
C PHE A 160 -0.90 -12.73 6.81
N VAL A 161 -1.62 -11.74 6.28
CA VAL A 161 -1.01 -10.61 5.58
C VAL A 161 -0.25 -9.70 6.55
N VAL A 162 -0.78 -9.42 7.75
CA VAL A 162 -0.05 -8.60 8.73
C VAL A 162 1.22 -9.29 9.24
N ILE A 163 1.19 -10.62 9.47
CA ILE A 163 2.40 -11.38 9.86
C ILE A 163 3.44 -11.32 8.75
N ASN A 164 3.03 -11.48 7.50
CA ASN A 164 3.92 -11.37 6.35
C ASN A 164 4.50 -9.96 6.22
N ALA A 165 3.68 -8.91 6.36
CA ALA A 165 4.13 -7.53 6.26
C ALA A 165 5.17 -7.19 7.36
N VAL A 166 4.90 -7.57 8.61
CA VAL A 166 5.84 -7.35 9.73
C VAL A 166 7.11 -8.17 9.56
N SER A 167 7.01 -9.44 9.17
CA SER A 167 8.19 -10.28 8.92
C SER A 167 9.07 -9.71 7.81
N LEU A 168 8.46 -9.30 6.70
CA LEU A 168 9.15 -8.69 5.57
C LEU A 168 9.86 -7.40 6.00
N PHE A 169 9.17 -6.52 6.73
CA PHE A 169 9.77 -5.29 7.27
C PHE A 169 11.01 -5.60 8.14
N LEU A 170 10.95 -6.63 8.99
CA LEU A 170 12.04 -7.00 9.89
C LEU A 170 13.26 -7.58 9.18
N ILE A 171 13.09 -8.22 8.00
CA ILE A 171 14.20 -8.66 7.16
C ILE A 171 15.08 -7.47 6.76
N PHE A 172 14.45 -6.36 6.36
CA PHE A 172 15.14 -5.16 5.87
C PHE A 172 15.47 -4.13 6.95
N LYS A 173 14.87 -4.22 8.15
CA LYS A 173 15.00 -3.23 9.23
C LYS A 173 16.45 -2.84 9.55
N ASN A 174 17.35 -3.83 9.58
CA ASN A 174 18.76 -3.64 9.96
C ASN A 174 19.69 -3.52 8.74
N LEU A 175 19.16 -3.46 7.51
CA LEU A 175 19.98 -3.31 6.31
C LEU A 175 20.36 -1.83 6.15
N HIS A 176 21.65 -1.55 6.29
CA HIS A 176 22.22 -0.24 6.04
C HIS A 176 23.14 -0.30 4.82
N PHE A 177 22.69 0.24 3.69
CA PHE A 177 23.50 0.37 2.48
C PHE A 177 23.11 1.61 1.69
N HIS A 178 24.02 2.10 0.84
CA HIS A 178 23.76 3.18 -0.09
C HIS A 178 24.02 2.70 -1.52
N ASN A 179 22.99 2.73 -2.36
CA ASN A 179 23.11 2.35 -3.77
C ASN A 179 22.39 3.39 -4.64
N LYS A 180 23.12 4.00 -5.58
CA LYS A 180 22.60 5.07 -6.44
C LYS A 180 21.41 4.60 -7.29
N CYS A 181 21.46 3.39 -7.83
CA CYS A 181 20.39 2.84 -8.67
C CYS A 181 19.12 2.58 -7.85
N ILE A 182 19.25 1.91 -6.69
CA ILE A 182 18.12 1.62 -5.80
C ILE A 182 17.48 2.92 -5.30
N ASN A 183 18.29 3.90 -4.89
CA ASN A 183 17.80 5.20 -4.43
C ASN A 183 17.10 5.98 -5.56
N LEU A 184 17.63 5.89 -6.79
CA LEU A 184 17.00 6.49 -7.96
C LEU A 184 15.65 5.84 -8.26
N LEU A 185 15.56 4.51 -8.25
CA LEU A 185 14.30 3.80 -8.44
C LEU A 185 13.30 4.15 -7.33
N ALA A 186 13.72 4.10 -6.07
CA ALA A 186 12.88 4.43 -4.92
C ALA A 186 12.25 5.82 -5.01
N MET A 187 12.96 6.81 -5.57
CA MET A 187 12.45 8.16 -5.81
C MET A 187 11.19 8.19 -6.69
N TYR A 188 11.05 7.25 -7.63
CA TYR A 188 9.94 7.17 -8.57
C TYR A 188 8.78 6.30 -8.08
N CYS A 189 8.95 5.53 -7.01
CA CYS A 189 7.98 4.55 -6.52
C CYS A 189 6.56 5.12 -6.38
N LEU A 190 6.43 6.32 -5.80
CA LEU A 190 5.13 6.98 -5.62
C LEU A 190 4.46 7.35 -6.96
N ALA A 191 5.24 7.86 -7.91
CA ALA A 191 4.71 8.22 -9.22
C ALA A 191 4.32 6.97 -10.02
N VAL A 192 5.13 5.92 -9.95
CA VAL A 192 4.83 4.62 -10.55
C VAL A 192 3.49 4.12 -10.05
N TYR A 193 3.26 4.10 -8.73
CA TYR A 193 1.97 3.72 -8.14
C TYR A 193 0.79 4.47 -8.77
N ILE A 194 0.88 5.79 -8.90
CA ILE A 194 -0.20 6.63 -9.42
C ILE A 194 -0.48 6.38 -10.91
N ILE A 195 0.57 6.16 -11.70
CA ILE A 195 0.45 5.95 -13.15
C ILE A 195 -0.23 4.62 -13.48
N HIS A 196 0.13 3.53 -12.78
CA HIS A 196 -0.41 2.21 -13.09
C HIS A 196 -1.64 1.83 -12.26
N CYS A 197 -1.72 2.29 -11.01
CA CYS A 197 -2.78 1.90 -10.07
C CYS A 197 -3.93 2.91 -10.09
N ASN A 198 -4.64 2.94 -11.22
CA ASN A 198 -5.90 3.65 -11.45
C ASN A 198 -6.73 2.86 -12.48
N ASP A 199 -8.00 3.21 -12.67
CA ASP A 199 -8.91 2.48 -13.55
C ASP A 199 -8.36 2.31 -14.97
N ILE A 200 -7.75 3.37 -15.52
CA ILE A 200 -7.20 3.37 -16.88
C ILE A 200 -5.93 2.52 -16.94
N GLY A 201 -4.99 2.77 -16.03
CA GLY A 201 -3.71 2.08 -15.96
C GLY A 201 -3.88 0.57 -15.75
N MET A 202 -4.75 0.18 -14.81
CA MET A 202 -5.02 -1.23 -14.52
C MET A 202 -5.72 -1.91 -15.70
N THR A 203 -6.69 -1.25 -16.33
CA THR A 203 -7.38 -1.81 -17.51
C THR A 203 -6.42 -1.95 -18.69
N PHE A 204 -5.63 -0.91 -18.98
CA PHE A 204 -4.62 -0.93 -20.03
C PHE A 204 -3.61 -2.07 -19.84
N LEU A 205 -3.11 -2.27 -18.62
CA LEU A 205 -2.19 -3.36 -18.30
C LEU A 205 -2.85 -4.73 -18.41
N ALA A 206 -4.09 -4.86 -17.92
CA ALA A 206 -4.84 -6.10 -18.00
C ALA A 206 -5.07 -6.54 -19.45
N ASP A 207 -5.38 -5.59 -20.34
CA ASP A 207 -5.63 -5.86 -21.75
C ASP A 207 -4.32 -6.08 -22.52
N THR A 208 -3.31 -5.25 -22.30
CA THR A 208 -1.99 -5.36 -22.96
C THR A 208 -1.31 -6.69 -22.69
N PHE A 209 -1.39 -7.18 -21.45
CA PHE A 209 -0.76 -8.44 -21.04
C PHE A 209 -1.75 -9.61 -21.02
N LEU A 210 -2.99 -9.42 -21.47
CA LEU A 210 -4.05 -10.44 -21.50
C LEU A 210 -4.22 -11.15 -20.13
N LEU A 211 -4.09 -10.39 -19.03
CA LEU A 211 -4.07 -10.93 -17.67
C LEU A 211 -5.36 -11.66 -17.30
N ARG A 212 -6.50 -11.22 -17.85
CA ARG A 212 -7.82 -11.83 -17.62
C ARG A 212 -7.91 -13.29 -18.10
N ASN A 213 -7.08 -13.66 -19.09
CA ASN A 213 -7.04 -15.00 -19.69
C ASN A 213 -5.83 -15.82 -19.18
N SER A 214 -5.08 -15.28 -18.21
CA SER A 214 -3.89 -15.93 -17.68
C SER A 214 -4.30 -17.01 -16.67
N HIS A 215 -3.83 -18.24 -16.89
CA HIS A 215 -4.12 -19.39 -16.03
C HIS A 215 -2.85 -20.24 -15.81
N GLY A 216 -2.81 -20.95 -14.69
CA GLY A 216 -1.72 -21.87 -14.35
C GLY A 216 -0.35 -21.20 -14.37
N PHE A 217 0.65 -21.84 -14.99
CA PHE A 217 2.03 -21.35 -15.04
C PHE A 217 2.20 -19.99 -15.73
N LYS A 218 1.26 -19.55 -16.58
CA LYS A 218 1.32 -18.21 -17.19
C LYS A 218 1.18 -17.10 -16.14
N ILE A 219 0.43 -17.33 -15.07
CA ILE A 219 0.28 -16.37 -13.96
C ILE A 219 1.63 -16.17 -13.28
N LEU A 220 2.38 -17.25 -13.02
CA LEU A 220 3.70 -17.17 -12.38
C LEU A 220 4.66 -16.29 -13.19
N TRP A 221 4.72 -16.49 -14.51
CA TRP A 221 5.53 -15.66 -15.39
C TRP A 221 5.06 -14.21 -15.44
N SER A 222 3.74 -14.00 -15.44
CA SER A 222 3.14 -12.67 -15.43
C SER A 222 3.53 -11.90 -14.17
N VAL A 223 3.42 -12.52 -12.99
CA VAL A 223 3.79 -11.91 -11.70
C VAL A 223 5.28 -11.62 -11.59
N LEU A 224 6.14 -12.48 -12.16
CA LEU A 224 7.59 -12.29 -12.07
C LEU A 224 8.12 -11.17 -12.99
N PHE A 225 7.57 -11.04 -14.20
CA PHE A 225 8.15 -10.16 -15.22
C PHE A 225 7.38 -8.88 -15.51
N ILE A 226 6.04 -8.88 -15.39
CA ILE A 226 5.25 -7.70 -15.73
C ILE A 226 5.49 -6.55 -14.75
N PRO A 227 5.48 -6.75 -13.40
CA PRO A 227 5.67 -5.65 -12.48
C PRO A 227 7.01 -4.92 -12.65
N PRO A 228 8.17 -5.58 -12.82
CA PRO A 228 9.42 -4.89 -13.13
C PRO A 228 9.37 -4.07 -14.43
N VAL A 229 8.75 -4.62 -15.50
CA VAL A 229 8.61 -3.92 -16.79
C VAL A 229 7.75 -2.67 -16.64
N VAL A 230 6.57 -2.81 -16.03
CA VAL A 230 5.66 -1.70 -15.75
C VAL A 230 6.34 -0.64 -14.90
N TYR A 231 7.09 -1.06 -13.88
CA TYR A 231 7.83 -0.15 -13.01
C TYR A 231 8.86 0.67 -13.80
N ILE A 232 9.67 0.03 -14.64
CA ILE A 232 10.70 0.72 -15.44
C ILE A 232 10.06 1.70 -16.42
N ILE A 233 8.97 1.30 -17.10
CA ILE A 233 8.26 2.18 -18.04
C ILE A 233 7.69 3.39 -17.31
N CYS A 234 6.96 3.18 -16.23
CA CYS A 234 6.37 4.28 -15.45
C CYS A 234 7.44 5.19 -14.83
N ALA A 235 8.56 4.62 -14.39
CA ALA A 235 9.70 5.40 -13.89
C ALA A 235 10.34 6.23 -15.00
N ALA A 236 10.44 5.71 -16.23
CA ALA A 236 10.92 6.47 -17.39
C ALA A 236 9.97 7.61 -17.76
N VAL A 237 8.65 7.38 -17.70
CA VAL A 237 7.63 8.43 -17.90
C VAL A 237 7.78 9.53 -16.85
N GLU A 238 7.93 9.19 -15.58
CA GLU A 238 8.13 10.17 -14.50
C GLU A 238 9.46 10.91 -14.65
N TRP A 239 10.53 10.22 -15.07
CA TRP A 239 11.81 10.86 -15.35
C TRP A 239 11.67 11.89 -16.48
N GLY A 240 11.03 11.53 -17.59
CA GLY A 240 10.75 12.44 -18.70
C GLY A 240 9.90 13.64 -18.27
N ARG A 241 8.85 13.41 -17.47
CA ARG A 241 8.02 14.48 -16.90
C ARG A 241 8.85 15.43 -16.04
N ARG A 242 9.72 14.92 -15.17
CA ARG A 242 10.59 15.77 -14.34
C ARG A 242 11.53 16.61 -15.19
N LEU A 243 12.13 16.06 -16.25
CA LEU A 243 12.99 16.84 -17.14
C LEU A 243 12.26 18.06 -17.75
N LEU A 244 10.99 17.88 -18.12
CA LEU A 244 10.19 18.93 -18.75
C LEU A 244 9.62 19.94 -17.75
N PHE A 245 9.14 19.47 -16.59
CA PHE A 245 8.29 20.27 -15.70
C PHE A 245 8.94 20.69 -14.36
N THR A 246 10.12 20.18 -13.99
CA THR A 246 10.75 20.50 -12.68
C THR A 246 10.92 21.99 -12.47
N ARG A 247 11.36 22.74 -13.50
CA ARG A 247 11.54 24.20 -13.40
C ARG A 247 10.24 24.93 -13.06
N MET A 248 9.13 24.50 -13.64
CA MET A 248 7.81 25.09 -13.36
C MET A 248 7.35 24.74 -11.94
N GLU A 249 7.54 23.48 -11.53
CA GLU A 249 7.18 23.02 -10.18
C GLU A 249 7.96 23.79 -9.10
N ASP A 250 9.26 24.00 -9.28
CA ASP A 250 10.10 24.73 -8.34
C ASP A 250 9.68 26.20 -8.19
N ILE A 251 9.14 26.81 -9.25
CA ILE A 251 8.61 28.17 -9.20
C ILE A 251 7.31 28.20 -8.38
N VAL A 252 6.40 27.27 -8.63
CA VAL A 252 5.12 27.17 -7.91
C VAL A 252 5.38 26.90 -6.42
N LEU A 253 6.22 25.92 -6.09
CA LEU A 253 6.56 25.56 -4.71
C LEU A 253 7.23 26.71 -3.96
N ARG A 254 8.13 27.46 -4.61
CA ARG A 254 8.73 28.66 -4.01
C ARG A 254 7.70 29.73 -3.69
N ARG A 255 6.75 30.00 -4.57
CA ARG A 255 5.68 30.97 -4.29
C ARG A 255 4.80 30.51 -3.13
N VAL A 256 4.32 29.27 -3.16
CA VAL A 256 3.47 28.73 -2.09
C VAL A 256 4.18 28.76 -0.73
N SER A 257 5.45 28.37 -0.67
CA SER A 257 6.22 28.39 0.58
C SER A 257 6.51 29.80 1.10
N GLN A 258 6.64 30.80 0.24
CA GLN A 258 6.76 32.20 0.65
C GLN A 258 5.47 32.70 1.30
N TYR A 259 4.31 32.41 0.71
CA TYR A 259 3.01 32.76 1.29
C TYR A 259 2.77 32.09 2.66
N TRP A 260 3.18 30.83 2.82
CA TRP A 260 3.06 30.10 4.08
C TRP A 260 4.04 30.53 5.18
N LYS A 261 5.13 31.24 4.85
CA LYS A 261 6.05 31.80 5.84
C LYS A 261 5.68 33.21 6.29
N LEU A 262 4.80 33.89 5.54
CA LEU A 262 4.37 35.26 5.78
C LEU A 262 3.06 35.37 6.58
N ASN A 263 2.40 34.23 6.81
CA ASN A 263 1.27 34.05 7.72
C ASN A 263 1.68 33.14 8.89
#